data_AF-A0A959UUY8-F1
#
_entry.id   AF-A0A959UUY8-F1
#
_cell.length_a   1.000
_cell.length_b   1.000
_cell.length_c   1.000
_cell.angle_alpha   90.00
_cell.angle_beta   90.00
_cell.angle_gamma   90.00
#
_symmetry.space_group_name_H-M   'P 1'
#
loop_
_entity.id
_entity.type
_entity.pdbx_description
1 polymer ?
#
loop_
_entity_poly.entity_id
_entity_poly.type
_entity_poly.pdbx_seq_one_letter_code
_entity_poly.pdbx_strand_id
1 'polypeptide(L)' 'MDYQAHPTAVIDEGCTIGAGTRIWHFSHIMPGCEI' A
#
# COMPACT_ATOMS: atom_id res chain seq x y z
N MET A 1 13.39 1.67 1.71
CA MET A 1 12.10 2.21 1.24
C MET A 1 11.43 1.04 0.57
N ASP A 2 10.64 0.29 1.33
CA ASP A 2 10.30 -1.08 0.93
C ASP A 2 9.14 -1.11 -0.05
N TYR A 3 8.35 -0.05 -0.20
CA TYR A 3 7.36 0.06 -1.27
C TYR A 3 7.28 1.49 -1.82
N GLN A 4 6.64 1.63 -2.97
CA GLN A 4 6.29 2.92 -3.57
C GLN A 4 4.78 3.06 -3.61
N ALA A 5 4.27 4.17 -3.11
CA ALA A 5 2.84 4.49 -3.18
C ALA A 5 2.62 5.79 -3.92
N HIS A 6 1.68 5.77 -4.86
CA HIS A 6 1.19 6.99 -5.48
C HIS A 6 0.54 7.89 -4.40
N PRO A 7 0.70 9.22 -4.45
CA PRO A 7 0.15 10.13 -3.43
C PRO A 7 -1.38 10.09 -3.27
N THR A 8 -2.09 9.56 -4.26
CA THR A 8 -3.56 9.40 -4.21
C THR A 8 -4.01 8.04 -3.67
N ALA A 9 -3.08 7.13 -3.36
CA ALA A 9 -3.41 5.89 -2.71
C ALA A 9 -3.75 6.13 -1.24
N VAL A 10 -4.76 5.43 -0.73
CA VAL A 10 -5.12 5.41 0.69
C VAL A 10 -4.61 4.11 1.26
N ILE A 11 -3.80 4.17 2.31
CA ILE A 11 -3.23 3.01 2.98
C ILE A 11 -3.59 3.14 4.45
N ASP A 12 -4.51 2.30 4.91
CA ASP A 12 -4.91 2.26 6.31
C ASP A 12 -3.85 1.53 7.14
N GLU A 13 -3.76 1.88 8.42
CA GLU A 13 -2.88 1.17 9.35
C GLU A 13 -3.26 -0.31 9.50
N GLY A 14 -2.28 -1.17 9.75
CA GLY A 14 -2.51 -2.61 9.98
C GLY A 14 -2.49 -3.48 8.72
N CYS A 15 -2.00 -2.97 7.59
CA CYS A 15 -1.62 -3.78 6.44
C CYS A 15 -0.12 -4.11 6.45
N THR A 16 0.25 -5.22 5.82
CA THR A 16 1.63 -5.60 5.55
C THR A 16 1.92 -5.39 4.07
N ILE A 17 2.91 -4.55 3.76
CA ILE A 17 3.34 -4.28 2.37
C ILE A 17 4.80 -4.73 2.22
N GLY A 18 5.02 -5.70 1.34
CA GLY A 18 6.29 -6.31 1.03
C GLY A 18 7.23 -5.42 0.22
N ALA A 19 8.50 -5.82 0.22
CA ALA A 19 9.57 -5.12 -0.49
C ALA A 19 9.37 -5.17 -2.01
N GLY A 20 9.47 -4.03 -2.69
CA GLY A 20 9.31 -3.89 -4.15
C GLY A 20 7.88 -3.64 -4.61
N THR A 21 6.89 -3.61 -3.70
CA THR A 21 5.49 -3.36 -4.06
C THR A 21 5.29 -1.93 -4.59
N ARG A 22 4.47 -1.80 -5.63
CA ARG A 22 4.08 -0.53 -6.25
C ARG A 22 2.58 -0.35 -6.17
N ILE A 23 2.13 0.65 -5.41
CA ILE A 23 0.71 0.99 -5.22
C ILE A 23 0.39 2.18 -6.14
N TRP A 24 -0.57 1.97 -7.04
CA TRP A 24 -0.92 2.93 -8.08
C TRP A 24 -2.08 3.84 -7.67
N HIS A 25 -2.43 4.79 -8.55
CA HIS A 25 -3.51 5.72 -8.32
C HIS A 25 -4.85 5.01 -8.05
N PHE A 26 -5.63 5.55 -7.11
CA PHE A 26 -6.96 5.05 -6.73
C PHE A 26 -6.98 3.65 -6.08
N SER A 27 -5.84 3.19 -5.54
CA SER A 27 -5.80 2.04 -4.66
C SER A 27 -6.18 2.43 -3.22
N HIS A 28 -6.99 1.60 -2.57
CA HIS A 28 -7.25 1.66 -1.13
C HIS A 28 -6.82 0.34 -0.50
N ILE A 29 -5.78 0.37 0.34
CA ILE A 29 -5.29 -0.78 1.09
C ILE A 29 -5.95 -0.75 2.46
N MET A 30 -6.81 -1.73 2.72
CA MET A 30 -7.56 -1.85 3.97
C MET A 30 -6.72 -2.57 5.06
N PRO A 31 -7.08 -2.41 6.34
CA PRO A 31 -6.44 -3.15 7.42
C PRO A 31 -6.53 -4.67 7.18
N GLY A 32 -5.43 -5.38 7.46
CA GLY A 32 -5.35 -6.84 7.29
C GLY A 32 -4.99 -7.32 5.88
N CYS A 33 -4.78 -6.42 4.91
CA CYS A 33 -4.18 -6.79 3.63
C CYS A 33 -2.70 -7.19 3.81
N GLU A 34 -2.27 -8.25 3.12
CA GLU A 34 -0.88 -8.69 3.00
C GLU A 34 -0.53 -8.75 1.51
N ILE A 35 0.42 -7.92 1.07
CA ILE A 35 0.73 -7.67 -0.35
C ILE A 35 2.21 -7.53 -0.60
#